data_AF-A0A0K8U1W7-F1
#
_entry.id   AF-A0A0K8U1W7-F1
#
_cell.length_a   1.000
_cell.length_b   1.000
_cell.length_c   1.000
_cell.angle_alpha   90.00
_cell.angle_beta   90.00
_cell.angle_gamma   90.00
#
_symmetry.space_group_name_H-M   'P 1'
#
loop_
_entity.id
_entity.type
_entity.pdbx_description
1 polymer ?
#
loop_
_entity_poly.entity_id
_entity_poly.type
_entity_poly.pdbx_seq_one_letter_code
_entity_poly.pdbx_strand_id
1 'polypeptide(L)'
;MTAKLKSECNEKAKESISEEKLKDLLTEQLERVGTGGAFVWSLFFLCVTPNILNGFHVSSYTLLGHLPEDQWCAVGNLKSTNWTVEQQRNIAQSNLNTDGCTIWQYDYPKLAAMTYEEALHYTTQQTANGKPAEIPCKMEGEYAYTDAETTFVADWDLVCENAIQRTTAQVAISLGKFFGSFSFGIFADRFGRKTAFTVGAILYIVASLLCTFSPWYQLFLVGRFGLGAASSALFYPAFAMIVENVCLRHRSWMSIAFSGSYPIGLIMLAAIAYLVPQWRYVQLALTMPALLLFFNCYLMNESPRWLITKKRYAQVYRILFKEECHYEIQKAPIEANTDKKAEAQPEAATTLWVKLREGPFKQFHELFGTWKVRRLIFTAYFMFCVTSLSYYVTALNAANMSVSRFIYVGITGIVDLPSYLLPVIMLRFTGRRTTTMSLFMLTGVALLMVLAVPIGRNKHLPNKNKKLQLSCLFFAESQTMLYG
;
A
#
# COMPACT_ATOMS: atom_id res chain seq x y z
N MET A 1 -58.41 7.29 -22.93
CA MET A 1 -58.66 8.03 -21.67
C MET A 1 -57.65 7.70 -20.56
N THR A 2 -56.92 6.58 -20.65
CA THR A 2 -55.94 6.12 -19.65
C THR A 2 -54.49 6.64 -19.85
N ALA A 3 -54.17 7.26 -20.99
CA ALA A 3 -52.86 7.88 -21.23
C ALA A 3 -52.78 9.34 -20.76
N LYS A 4 -53.93 10.00 -20.56
CA LYS A 4 -54.02 11.41 -20.12
C LYS A 4 -54.08 11.57 -18.59
N LEU A 5 -54.34 10.48 -17.86
CA LEU A 5 -54.37 10.46 -16.39
C LEU A 5 -53.02 10.05 -15.76
N LYS A 6 -52.02 9.64 -16.57
CA LYS A 6 -50.67 9.35 -16.08
C LYS A 6 -49.71 10.55 -16.19
N SER A 7 -50.14 11.64 -16.82
CA SER A 7 -49.39 12.91 -16.86
C SER A 7 -49.76 13.89 -15.74
N GLU A 8 -50.78 13.60 -14.93
CA GLU A 8 -51.30 14.53 -13.91
C GLU A 8 -50.91 14.15 -12.46
N CYS A 9 -49.99 13.20 -12.26
CA CYS A 9 -49.60 12.75 -10.91
C CYS A 9 -48.09 12.56 -10.75
N ASN A 10 -47.28 13.56 -11.16
CA ASN A 10 -45.90 13.68 -10.64
C ASN A 10 -45.22 15.05 -10.80
N GLU A 11 -45.93 16.14 -11.04
CA GLU A 11 -45.38 17.48 -10.76
C GLU A 11 -45.77 17.86 -9.33
N LYS A 12 -44.99 17.38 -8.34
CA LYS A 12 -44.95 18.10 -7.05
C LYS A 12 -44.55 19.53 -7.42
N ALA A 13 -45.45 20.50 -7.23
CA ALA A 13 -45.17 21.91 -7.47
C ALA A 13 -43.84 22.26 -6.79
N LYS A 14 -42.87 22.75 -7.55
CA LYS A 14 -41.52 22.99 -7.01
C LYS A 14 -41.60 24.08 -5.94
N GLU A 15 -41.29 23.71 -4.70
CA GLU A 15 -41.28 24.66 -3.59
C GLU A 15 -40.05 25.56 -3.70
N SER A 16 -40.25 26.87 -3.59
CA SER A 16 -39.17 27.84 -3.68
C SER A 16 -38.46 28.00 -2.33
N ILE A 17 -37.14 27.80 -2.28
CA ILE A 17 -36.34 27.88 -1.04
C ILE A 17 -35.07 28.72 -1.26
N SER A 18 -34.59 29.42 -0.22
CA SER A 18 -33.31 30.13 -0.30
C SER A 18 -32.13 29.14 -0.28
N GLU A 19 -31.03 29.49 -0.94
CA GLU A 19 -29.83 28.65 -1.04
C GLU A 19 -29.28 28.27 0.34
N GLU A 20 -29.26 29.22 1.28
CA GLU A 20 -28.77 29.02 2.65
C GLU A 20 -29.65 28.03 3.43
N LYS A 21 -30.99 28.19 3.36
CA LYS A 21 -31.92 27.25 4.01
C LYS A 21 -31.84 25.85 3.43
N LEU A 22 -31.68 25.71 2.11
CA LEU A 22 -31.52 24.40 1.48
C LEU A 22 -30.21 23.74 1.90
N LYS A 23 -29.13 24.50 1.98
CA LYS A 23 -27.83 24.02 2.47
C LYS A 23 -27.93 23.54 3.92
N ASP A 24 -28.59 24.30 4.79
CA ASP A 24 -28.76 23.95 6.19
C ASP A 24 -29.61 22.68 6.34
N LEU A 25 -30.73 22.60 5.61
CA LEU A 25 -31.58 21.40 5.56
C LEU A 25 -30.77 20.16 5.17
N LEU A 26 -30.00 20.24 4.08
CA LEU A 26 -29.21 19.11 3.59
C LEU A 26 -28.09 18.72 4.57
N THR A 27 -27.47 19.71 5.23
CA THR A 27 -26.41 19.46 6.20
C THR A 27 -26.96 18.78 7.46
N GLU A 28 -28.11 19.24 7.96
CA GLU A 28 -28.78 18.64 9.12
C GLU A 28 -29.23 17.21 8.82
N GLN A 29 -29.80 16.96 7.64
CA GLN A 29 -30.19 15.60 7.24
C GLN A 29 -28.99 14.68 7.07
N LEU A 30 -27.88 15.18 6.52
CA LEU A 30 -26.65 14.42 6.47
C LEU A 30 -26.14 14.05 7.86
N GLU A 31 -26.21 14.95 8.84
CA GLU A 31 -25.83 14.64 10.22
C GLU A 31 -26.75 13.57 10.84
N ARG A 32 -28.06 13.64 10.60
CA ARG A 32 -29.03 12.64 11.05
C ARG A 32 -28.74 11.26 10.45
N VAL A 33 -28.59 11.17 9.13
CA VAL A 33 -28.26 9.92 8.43
C VAL A 33 -26.87 9.41 8.86
N GLY A 34 -25.94 10.31 9.13
CA GLY A 34 -24.59 10.00 9.60
C GLY A 34 -24.51 9.46 11.03
N THR A 35 -25.59 9.50 11.82
CA THR A 35 -25.62 8.89 13.17
C THR A 35 -25.60 7.37 13.13
N GLY A 36 -26.05 6.74 12.04
CA GLY A 36 -26.04 5.29 11.87
C GLY A 36 -27.05 4.78 10.85
N GLY A 37 -27.21 3.46 10.79
CA GLY A 37 -28.15 2.80 9.89
C GLY A 37 -27.52 2.23 8.62
N ALA A 38 -28.36 1.71 7.73
CA ALA A 38 -27.92 0.94 6.56
C ALA A 38 -27.02 1.74 5.61
N PHE A 39 -27.25 3.06 5.47
CA PHE A 39 -26.43 3.93 4.62
C PHE A 39 -24.97 3.98 5.08
N VAL A 40 -24.75 4.26 6.36
CA VAL A 40 -23.39 4.39 6.93
C VAL A 40 -22.65 3.06 6.90
N TRP A 41 -23.30 1.95 7.28
CA TRP A 41 -22.67 0.63 7.25
C TRP A 41 -22.39 0.14 5.83
N SER A 42 -23.31 0.36 4.87
CA SER A 42 -23.07 0.05 3.47
C SER A 42 -21.87 0.83 2.93
N LEU A 43 -21.79 2.14 3.23
CA LEU A 43 -20.66 2.96 2.83
C LEU A 43 -19.35 2.49 3.45
N PHE A 44 -19.39 2.12 4.74
CA PHE A 44 -18.24 1.62 5.47
C PHE A 44 -17.65 0.34 4.85
N PHE A 45 -18.48 -0.67 4.56
CA PHE A 45 -18.01 -1.91 3.94
C PHE A 45 -17.49 -1.71 2.52
N LEU A 46 -18.12 -0.82 1.74
CA LEU A 46 -17.62 -0.43 0.43
C LEU A 46 -16.24 0.25 0.52
N CYS A 47 -16.04 1.11 1.52
CA CYS A 47 -14.76 1.80 1.71
C CYS A 47 -13.68 0.90 2.33
N VAL A 48 -14.04 -0.09 3.15
CA VAL A 48 -13.08 -1.02 3.78
C VAL A 48 -12.48 -2.01 2.79
N THR A 49 -13.30 -2.52 1.85
CA THR A 49 -12.88 -3.48 0.83
C THR A 49 -11.55 -3.09 0.14
N PRO A 50 -11.39 -1.90 -0.48
CA PRO A 50 -10.14 -1.49 -1.12
C PRO A 50 -8.94 -1.41 -0.17
N ASN A 51 -9.15 -1.14 1.12
CA ASN A 51 -8.07 -1.09 2.09
C ASN A 51 -7.55 -2.50 2.44
N ILE A 52 -8.43 -3.51 2.48
CA ILE A 52 -8.02 -4.92 2.58
C ILE A 52 -7.17 -5.31 1.37
N LEU A 53 -7.61 -4.94 0.16
CA LEU A 53 -6.86 -5.20 -1.08
C LEU A 53 -5.47 -4.56 -1.03
N ASN A 54 -5.41 -3.31 -0.55
CA ASN A 54 -4.17 -2.59 -0.37
C ASN A 54 -3.21 -3.33 0.58
N GLY A 55 -3.74 -3.86 1.69
CA GLY A 55 -3.05 -4.68 2.67
C GLY A 55 -2.23 -5.80 2.06
N PHE A 56 -2.86 -6.64 1.24
CA PHE A 56 -2.14 -7.76 0.64
C PHE A 56 -1.20 -7.35 -0.50
N HIS A 57 -1.57 -6.40 -1.37
CA HIS A 57 -0.76 -6.07 -2.55
C HIS A 57 0.51 -5.30 -2.20
N VAL A 58 0.41 -4.29 -1.32
CA VAL A 58 1.57 -3.51 -0.88
C VAL A 58 2.53 -4.37 -0.07
N SER A 59 2.00 -5.29 0.73
CA SER A 59 2.81 -6.12 1.62
C SER A 59 3.31 -7.40 0.94
N SER A 60 2.79 -7.74 -0.24
CA SER A 60 3.19 -8.94 -1.00
C SER A 60 4.70 -9.01 -1.25
N TYR A 61 5.40 -7.87 -1.34
CA TYR A 61 6.85 -7.82 -1.54
C TYR A 61 7.63 -8.62 -0.48
N THR A 62 7.20 -8.61 0.78
CA THR A 62 7.92 -9.31 1.87
C THR A 62 7.93 -10.82 1.67
N LEU A 63 6.89 -11.37 1.02
CA LEU A 63 6.82 -12.78 0.69
C LEU A 63 7.42 -13.08 -0.68
N LEU A 64 7.10 -12.30 -1.71
CA LEU A 64 7.46 -12.61 -3.10
C LEU A 64 8.89 -12.25 -3.47
N GLY A 65 9.50 -11.33 -2.73
CA GLY A 65 10.86 -10.88 -2.97
C GLY A 65 11.82 -11.47 -1.97
N HIS A 66 11.70 -12.74 -1.58
CA HIS A 66 12.70 -13.39 -0.72
C HIS A 66 13.88 -13.92 -1.56
N LEU A 67 15.04 -14.08 -0.91
CA LEU A 67 16.16 -14.79 -1.52
C LEU A 67 15.86 -16.31 -1.43
N PRO A 68 16.08 -17.09 -2.49
CA PRO A 68 16.02 -18.55 -2.42
C PRO A 68 16.97 -19.09 -1.34
N GLU A 69 16.56 -20.12 -0.59
CA GLU A 69 17.36 -20.67 0.52
C GLU A 69 18.61 -21.41 0.04
N ASP A 70 18.53 -22.03 -1.14
CA ASP A 70 19.63 -22.79 -1.73
C ASP A 70 19.87 -22.25 -3.15
N GLN A 71 20.77 -21.27 -3.25
CA GLN A 71 21.24 -20.68 -4.50
C GLN A 71 22.67 -21.15 -4.79
N TRP A 72 22.93 -21.57 -6.02
CA TRP A 72 24.25 -22.00 -6.45
C TRP A 72 24.55 -21.58 -7.89
N CYS A 73 25.80 -21.72 -8.29
CA CYS A 73 26.24 -21.46 -9.64
C CYS A 73 26.30 -22.78 -10.41
N ALA A 74 25.50 -22.90 -11.45
CA ALA A 74 25.51 -24.03 -12.35
C ALA A 74 26.41 -23.72 -13.55
N VAL A 75 27.66 -24.17 -13.47
CA VAL A 75 28.69 -23.96 -14.50
C VAL A 75 28.32 -24.71 -15.78
N GLY A 76 28.32 -24.01 -16.92
CA GLY A 76 27.81 -24.52 -18.19
C GLY A 76 28.49 -25.81 -18.64
N ASN A 77 29.83 -25.85 -18.60
CA ASN A 77 30.60 -27.04 -18.97
C ASN A 77 30.34 -28.23 -18.04
N LEU A 78 30.14 -27.98 -16.73
CA LEU A 78 29.85 -29.04 -15.77
C LEU A 78 28.42 -29.56 -15.89
N LYS A 79 27.46 -28.77 -16.38
CA LYS A 79 26.08 -29.24 -16.67
C LYS A 79 26.06 -30.37 -17.72
N SER A 80 27.06 -30.43 -18.60
CA SER A 80 27.16 -31.44 -19.65
C SER A 80 27.67 -32.80 -19.18
N THR A 81 28.16 -32.89 -17.94
CA THR A 81 28.71 -34.14 -17.39
C THR A 81 27.65 -35.00 -16.71
N ASN A 82 27.94 -36.28 -16.50
CA ASN A 82 27.09 -37.20 -15.72
C ASN A 82 27.26 -37.04 -14.20
N TRP A 83 27.78 -35.89 -13.73
CA TRP A 83 28.01 -35.65 -12.29
C TRP A 83 26.72 -35.18 -11.61
N THR A 84 26.59 -35.48 -10.31
CA THR A 84 25.49 -34.95 -9.51
C THR A 84 25.66 -33.46 -9.25
N VAL A 85 24.56 -32.75 -8.95
CA VAL A 85 24.61 -31.32 -8.61
C VAL A 85 25.54 -31.06 -7.42
N GLU A 86 25.55 -31.93 -6.43
CA GLU A 86 26.47 -31.84 -5.28
C GLU A 86 27.93 -32.00 -5.69
N GLN A 87 28.23 -32.93 -6.61
CA GLN A 87 29.58 -33.11 -7.17
C GLN A 87 30.03 -31.87 -7.96
N GLN A 88 29.14 -31.30 -8.78
CA GLN A 88 29.41 -30.07 -9.52
C GLN A 88 29.68 -28.89 -8.57
N ARG A 89 28.85 -28.73 -7.53
CA ARG A 89 29.03 -27.72 -6.49
C ARG A 89 30.35 -27.91 -5.74
N ASN A 90 30.72 -29.15 -5.40
CA ASN A 90 31.96 -29.43 -4.68
C ASN A 90 33.21 -29.01 -5.48
N ILE A 91 33.18 -29.21 -6.81
CA ILE A 91 34.27 -28.81 -7.71
C ILE A 91 34.31 -27.28 -7.90
N ALA A 92 33.17 -26.65 -8.21
CA ALA A 92 33.11 -25.23 -8.55
C ALA A 92 33.15 -24.30 -7.32
N GLN A 93 32.62 -24.75 -6.18
CA GLN A 93 32.33 -23.96 -4.98
C GLN A 93 32.91 -24.62 -3.72
N SER A 94 34.24 -24.79 -3.65
CA SER A 94 34.87 -25.32 -2.43
C SER A 94 34.79 -24.30 -1.29
N ASN A 95 33.91 -24.55 -0.30
CA ASN A 95 33.81 -23.87 1.00
C ASN A 95 33.67 -22.33 0.99
N LEU A 96 33.10 -21.79 -0.08
CA LEU A 96 32.78 -20.37 -0.17
C LEU A 96 31.44 -20.13 0.54
N ASN A 97 31.46 -19.35 1.64
CA ASN A 97 30.24 -18.75 2.22
C ASN A 97 29.71 -17.62 1.31
N THR A 98 29.69 -17.83 -0.01
CA THR A 98 29.31 -16.81 -1.00
C THR A 98 27.95 -17.06 -1.62
N ASP A 99 27.19 -18.03 -1.08
CA ASP A 99 25.84 -18.40 -1.53
C ASP A 99 25.77 -18.50 -3.08
N GLY A 100 26.80 -19.07 -3.69
CA GLY A 100 26.91 -19.26 -5.14
C GLY A 100 27.18 -18.03 -6.01
N CYS A 101 27.55 -16.89 -5.44
CA CYS A 101 27.89 -15.69 -6.20
C CYS A 101 29.22 -15.78 -6.95
N THR A 102 30.19 -16.50 -6.38
CA THR A 102 31.52 -16.69 -6.95
C THR A 102 31.84 -18.17 -7.09
N ILE A 103 32.68 -18.48 -8.06
CA ILE A 103 33.23 -19.81 -8.31
C ILE A 103 34.74 -19.70 -8.50
N TRP A 104 35.43 -20.83 -8.35
CA TRP A 104 36.86 -20.89 -8.67
C TRP A 104 37.10 -20.80 -10.17
N GLN A 105 38.16 -20.10 -10.57
CA GLN A 105 38.59 -20.05 -11.97
C GLN A 105 39.38 -21.32 -12.31
N TYR A 106 38.68 -22.35 -12.78
CA TYR A 106 39.26 -23.57 -13.32
C TYR A 106 39.09 -23.66 -14.84
N ASP A 107 39.87 -24.52 -15.47
CA ASP A 107 39.63 -24.94 -16.86
C ASP A 107 38.48 -25.96 -16.89
N TYR A 108 37.25 -25.44 -16.82
CA TYR A 108 36.04 -26.26 -16.81
C TYR A 108 35.86 -27.18 -18.02
N PRO A 109 36.22 -26.80 -19.26
CA PRO A 109 36.26 -27.73 -20.39
C PRO A 109 37.12 -28.96 -20.13
N LYS A 110 38.32 -28.78 -19.56
CA LYS A 110 39.21 -29.88 -19.21
C LYS A 110 38.64 -30.76 -18.10
N LEU A 111 38.03 -30.15 -17.09
CA LEU A 111 37.37 -30.88 -15.99
C LEU A 111 36.18 -31.70 -16.48
N ALA A 112 35.40 -31.16 -17.43
CA ALA A 112 34.22 -31.83 -17.97
C ALA A 112 34.56 -33.10 -18.78
N ALA A 113 35.80 -33.22 -19.27
CA ALA A 113 36.28 -34.40 -19.97
C ALA A 113 36.79 -35.53 -19.05
N MET A 114 36.94 -35.26 -17.75
CA MET A 114 37.46 -36.19 -16.75
C MET A 114 36.33 -36.88 -15.97
N THR A 115 36.66 -37.98 -15.28
CA THR A 115 35.77 -38.52 -14.24
C THR A 115 35.76 -37.61 -13.01
N TYR A 116 34.71 -37.71 -12.17
CA TYR A 116 34.59 -36.88 -10.97
C TYR A 116 35.78 -37.04 -10.02
N GLU A 117 36.29 -38.26 -9.85
CA GLU A 117 37.41 -38.56 -8.95
C GLU A 117 38.73 -37.93 -9.46
N GLU A 118 38.97 -38.00 -10.77
CA GLU A 118 40.12 -37.36 -11.43
C GLU A 118 40.03 -35.83 -11.33
N ALA A 119 38.84 -35.26 -11.58
CA ALA A 119 38.59 -33.83 -11.46
C ALA A 119 38.81 -33.34 -10.02
N LEU A 120 38.29 -34.09 -9.03
CA LEU A 120 38.49 -33.77 -7.62
C LEU A 120 39.97 -33.77 -7.25
N HIS A 121 40.71 -34.83 -7.62
CA HIS A 121 42.16 -34.89 -7.37
C HIS A 121 42.91 -33.72 -8.03
N TYR A 122 42.58 -33.39 -9.28
CA TYR A 122 43.16 -32.27 -10.01
C TYR A 122 42.93 -30.92 -9.29
N THR A 123 41.69 -30.64 -8.90
CA THR A 123 41.34 -29.40 -8.18
C THR A 123 41.93 -29.33 -6.77
N THR A 124 41.99 -30.44 -6.04
CA THR A 124 42.65 -30.50 -4.72
C THR A 124 44.14 -30.23 -4.83
N GLN A 125 44.81 -30.79 -5.84
CA GLN A 125 46.23 -30.55 -6.10
C GLN A 125 46.51 -29.10 -6.51
N GLN A 126 45.66 -28.50 -7.37
CA GLN A 126 45.77 -27.08 -7.69
C GLN A 126 45.60 -26.21 -6.45
N THR A 127 44.56 -26.46 -5.65
CA THR A 127 44.28 -25.69 -4.43
C THR A 127 45.44 -25.81 -3.41
N ALA A 128 46.13 -26.95 -3.36
CA ALA A 128 47.31 -27.16 -2.52
C ALA A 128 48.55 -26.39 -3.01
N ASN A 129 48.71 -26.23 -4.33
CA ASN A 129 49.82 -25.48 -4.94
C ASN A 129 49.57 -23.96 -4.97
N GLY A 130 48.32 -23.53 -4.79
CA GLY A 130 47.90 -22.13 -4.71
C GLY A 130 46.42 -22.00 -5.05
N LYS A 131 45.66 -21.25 -4.24
CA LYS A 131 44.23 -21.08 -4.49
C LYS A 131 44.01 -20.37 -5.84
N PRO A 132 43.17 -20.90 -6.74
CA PRO A 132 42.82 -20.22 -7.99
C PRO A 132 42.11 -18.90 -7.72
N ALA A 133 42.02 -18.03 -8.73
CA ALA A 133 41.28 -16.78 -8.59
C ALA A 133 39.77 -17.04 -8.45
N GLU A 134 39.08 -16.15 -7.75
CA GLU A 134 37.61 -16.17 -7.66
C GLU A 134 37.01 -15.32 -8.78
N ILE A 135 36.01 -15.86 -9.46
CA ILE A 135 35.33 -15.21 -10.57
C ILE A 135 33.80 -15.17 -10.34
N PRO A 136 33.08 -14.13 -10.82
CA PRO A 136 31.63 -14.10 -10.79
C PRO A 136 31.00 -15.28 -11.54
N CYS A 137 29.95 -15.87 -10.97
CA CYS A 137 29.25 -17.01 -11.55
C CYS A 137 28.84 -16.79 -13.03
N LYS A 138 28.34 -15.59 -13.36
CA LYS A 138 27.84 -15.25 -14.70
C LYS A 138 28.88 -15.34 -15.83
N MET A 139 30.18 -15.44 -15.52
CA MET A 139 31.20 -15.57 -16.55
C MET A 139 31.29 -16.99 -17.14
N GLU A 140 31.06 -18.03 -16.34
CA GLU A 140 31.22 -19.43 -16.75
C GLU A 140 29.96 -20.28 -16.47
N GLY A 141 28.92 -19.69 -15.89
CA GLY A 141 27.71 -20.39 -15.46
C GLY A 141 26.49 -19.51 -15.31
N GLU A 142 25.42 -20.14 -14.84
CA GLU A 142 24.12 -19.51 -14.59
C GLU A 142 23.70 -19.77 -13.13
N TYR A 143 22.96 -18.84 -12.53
CA TYR A 143 22.41 -19.09 -11.21
C TYR A 143 21.33 -20.16 -11.28
N ALA A 144 21.36 -21.07 -10.31
CA ALA A 144 20.37 -22.12 -10.14
C ALA A 144 19.82 -22.10 -8.72
N TYR A 145 18.55 -22.48 -8.59
CA TYR A 145 17.77 -22.35 -7.38
C TYR A 145 16.90 -23.60 -7.18
N THR A 146 16.72 -24.04 -5.93
CA THR A 146 15.87 -25.20 -5.62
C THR A 146 14.39 -24.90 -5.85
N ASP A 147 13.94 -23.68 -5.51
CA ASP A 147 12.54 -23.24 -5.59
C ASP A 147 12.38 -21.95 -6.41
N ALA A 148 12.86 -21.95 -7.66
CA ALA A 148 12.88 -20.76 -8.51
C ALA A 148 11.49 -20.10 -8.67
N GLU A 149 10.42 -20.89 -8.77
CA GLU A 149 9.07 -20.37 -9.02
C GLU A 149 8.45 -19.58 -7.85
N THR A 150 9.07 -19.61 -6.66
CA THR A 150 8.50 -19.02 -5.43
C THR A 150 8.85 -17.55 -5.22
N THR A 151 9.76 -17.00 -6.04
CA THR A 151 10.24 -15.62 -5.92
C THR A 151 10.54 -15.00 -7.27
N PHE A 152 10.21 -13.72 -7.41
CA PHE A 152 10.57 -12.97 -8.61
C PHE A 152 12.08 -12.72 -8.71
N VAL A 153 12.83 -12.92 -7.61
CA VAL A 153 14.29 -12.78 -7.56
C VAL A 153 14.96 -13.82 -8.45
N ALA A 154 14.40 -15.02 -8.53
CA ALA A 154 14.93 -16.11 -9.35
C ALA A 154 14.57 -15.96 -10.83
N ASP A 155 13.36 -15.47 -11.16
CA ASP A 155 12.94 -15.21 -12.56
C ASP A 155 13.87 -14.21 -13.29
N TRP A 156 14.49 -13.28 -12.57
CA TRP A 156 15.30 -12.18 -13.15
C TRP A 156 16.72 -12.09 -12.58
N ASP A 157 17.23 -13.15 -11.94
CA ASP A 157 18.59 -13.22 -11.38
C ASP A 157 18.99 -11.99 -10.56
N LEU A 158 18.13 -11.56 -9.64
CA LEU A 158 18.33 -10.37 -8.80
C LEU A 158 19.19 -10.70 -7.55
N VAL A 159 20.27 -11.43 -7.76
CA VAL A 159 21.20 -11.93 -6.74
C VAL A 159 22.60 -11.38 -6.97
N CYS A 160 23.48 -11.49 -5.97
CA CYS A 160 24.90 -11.12 -6.07
C CYS A 160 25.10 -9.66 -6.53
N GLU A 161 25.68 -9.42 -7.71
CA GLU A 161 25.88 -8.08 -8.27
C GLU A 161 24.56 -7.30 -8.45
N ASN A 162 23.46 -8.01 -8.75
CA ASN A 162 22.14 -7.43 -8.93
C ASN A 162 21.29 -7.43 -7.65
N ALA A 163 21.85 -7.81 -6.49
CA ALA A 163 21.10 -7.91 -5.23
C ALA A 163 20.43 -6.59 -4.82
N ILE A 164 21.02 -5.44 -5.18
CA ILE A 164 20.45 -4.12 -4.91
C ILE A 164 19.11 -3.95 -5.65
N GLN A 165 18.99 -4.49 -6.87
CA GLN A 165 17.81 -4.34 -7.71
C GLN A 165 16.57 -4.93 -7.04
N ARG A 166 16.69 -6.04 -6.29
CA ARG A 166 15.59 -6.63 -5.50
C ARG A 166 14.79 -5.58 -4.71
N THR A 167 15.48 -4.65 -4.04
CA THR A 167 14.85 -3.61 -3.20
C THR A 167 14.11 -2.55 -4.02
N THR A 168 14.46 -2.37 -5.30
CA THR A 168 13.84 -1.38 -6.17
C THR A 168 12.36 -1.64 -6.43
N ALA A 169 11.91 -2.90 -6.33
CA ALA A 169 10.49 -3.25 -6.41
C ALA A 169 9.64 -2.63 -5.28
N GLN A 170 10.21 -2.51 -4.07
CA GLN A 170 9.56 -1.84 -2.94
C GLN A 170 9.66 -0.31 -3.06
N VAL A 171 10.80 0.19 -3.54
CA VAL A 171 10.99 1.61 -3.83
C VAL A 171 9.99 2.09 -4.88
N ALA A 172 9.75 1.31 -5.93
CA ALA A 172 8.76 1.63 -6.96
C ALA A 172 7.34 1.80 -6.40
N ILE A 173 6.87 0.87 -5.55
CA ILE A 173 5.58 1.03 -4.85
C ILE A 173 5.57 2.31 -4.02
N SER A 174 6.65 2.57 -3.27
CA SER A 174 6.74 3.70 -2.34
C SER A 174 6.71 5.05 -3.08
N LEU A 175 7.47 5.16 -4.18
CA LEU A 175 7.42 6.31 -5.08
C LEU A 175 6.03 6.46 -5.71
N GLY A 176 5.43 5.36 -6.15
CA GLY A 176 4.05 5.34 -6.64
C GLY A 176 3.07 5.91 -5.62
N LYS A 177 3.15 5.46 -4.36
CA LYS A 177 2.30 5.97 -3.26
C LYS A 177 2.51 7.46 -3.03
N PHE A 178 3.75 7.95 -3.08
CA PHE A 178 4.09 9.36 -2.92
C PHE A 178 3.52 10.24 -4.03
N PHE A 179 3.78 9.92 -5.29
CA PHE A 179 3.24 10.69 -6.41
C PHE A 179 1.72 10.54 -6.54
N GLY A 180 1.21 9.35 -6.21
CA GLY A 180 -0.21 9.07 -6.16
C GLY A 180 -0.94 9.87 -5.10
N SER A 181 -0.41 9.96 -3.87
CA SER A 181 -1.07 10.72 -2.78
C SER A 181 -1.16 12.21 -3.13
N PHE A 182 -0.09 12.78 -3.69
CA PHE A 182 -0.07 14.17 -4.14
C PHE A 182 -1.07 14.42 -5.27
N SER A 183 -1.01 13.60 -6.32
CA SER A 183 -1.81 13.81 -7.54
C SER A 183 -3.29 13.50 -7.32
N PHE A 184 -3.59 12.34 -6.71
CA PHE A 184 -4.97 11.91 -6.47
C PHE A 184 -5.63 12.67 -5.33
N GLY A 185 -4.87 13.23 -4.38
CA GLY A 185 -5.42 14.16 -3.38
C GLY A 185 -6.03 15.39 -4.04
N ILE A 186 -5.24 16.08 -4.88
CA ILE A 186 -5.71 17.25 -5.66
C ILE A 186 -6.86 16.84 -6.59
N PHE A 187 -6.74 15.68 -7.24
CA PHE A 187 -7.77 15.17 -8.15
C PHE A 187 -9.10 14.92 -7.41
N ALA A 188 -9.06 14.30 -6.22
CA ALA A 188 -10.25 14.02 -5.43
C ALA A 188 -10.95 15.28 -4.91
N ASP A 189 -10.19 16.31 -4.52
CA ASP A 189 -10.78 17.59 -4.09
C ASP A 189 -11.43 18.34 -5.27
N ARG A 190 -10.87 18.21 -6.47
CA ARG A 190 -11.36 18.90 -7.67
C ARG A 190 -12.53 18.19 -8.35
N PHE A 191 -12.44 16.88 -8.55
CA PHE A 191 -13.38 16.09 -9.36
C PHE A 191 -14.32 15.20 -8.55
N GLY A 192 -14.13 15.13 -7.23
CA GLY A 192 -14.97 14.34 -6.32
C GLY A 192 -14.27 13.07 -5.84
N ARG A 193 -14.78 12.54 -4.73
CA ARG A 193 -14.25 11.35 -4.05
C ARG A 193 -14.50 10.10 -4.88
N LYS A 194 -15.72 9.96 -5.42
CA LYS A 194 -16.10 8.81 -6.26
C LYS A 194 -15.27 8.77 -7.54
N THR A 195 -15.14 9.90 -8.23
CA THR A 195 -14.38 9.98 -9.49
C THR A 195 -12.91 9.57 -9.28
N ALA A 196 -12.26 10.10 -8.24
CA ALA A 196 -10.89 9.73 -7.91
C ALA A 196 -10.75 8.24 -7.59
N PHE A 197 -11.70 7.70 -6.81
CA PHE A 197 -11.73 6.28 -6.48
C PHE A 197 -11.89 5.39 -7.72
N THR A 198 -12.78 5.74 -8.65
CA THR A 198 -13.00 4.95 -9.87
C THR A 198 -11.78 4.94 -10.79
N VAL A 199 -11.13 6.10 -10.99
CA VAL A 199 -9.88 6.16 -11.75
C VAL A 199 -8.78 5.36 -11.04
N GLY A 200 -8.69 5.48 -9.72
CA GLY A 200 -7.79 4.68 -8.89
C GLY A 200 -8.02 3.18 -9.02
N ALA A 201 -9.27 2.72 -9.01
CA ALA A 201 -9.64 1.31 -9.15
C ALA A 201 -9.24 0.73 -10.52
N ILE A 202 -9.48 1.48 -11.60
CA ILE A 202 -9.08 1.07 -12.95
C ILE A 202 -7.55 0.95 -13.01
N LEU A 203 -6.83 1.96 -12.52
CA LEU A 203 -5.37 1.93 -12.47
C LEU A 203 -4.86 0.77 -11.62
N TYR A 204 -5.52 0.46 -10.50
CA TYR A 204 -5.16 -0.63 -9.60
C TYR A 204 -5.20 -1.98 -10.31
N ILE A 205 -6.30 -2.27 -11.01
CA ILE A 205 -6.49 -3.55 -11.73
C ILE A 205 -5.51 -3.67 -12.89
N VAL A 206 -5.33 -2.60 -13.67
CA VAL A 206 -4.36 -2.60 -14.79
C VAL A 206 -2.95 -2.81 -14.26
N ALA A 207 -2.56 -2.09 -13.19
CA ALA A 207 -1.24 -2.23 -12.59
C ALA A 207 -1.00 -3.60 -11.96
N SER A 208 -2.00 -4.21 -11.33
CA SER A 208 -1.88 -5.56 -10.77
C SER A 208 -1.75 -6.64 -11.86
N LEU A 209 -2.46 -6.49 -12.98
CA LEU A 209 -2.29 -7.36 -14.15
C LEU A 209 -0.89 -7.19 -14.77
N LEU A 210 -0.36 -5.97 -14.87
CA LEU A 210 1.01 -5.71 -15.31
C LEU A 210 2.04 -6.39 -14.40
N CYS A 211 1.84 -6.36 -13.06
CA CYS A 211 2.71 -7.07 -12.11
C CYS A 211 2.63 -8.60 -12.26
N THR A 212 1.46 -9.15 -12.61
CA THR A 212 1.24 -10.59 -12.70
C THR A 212 1.83 -11.18 -13.98
N PHE A 213 1.62 -10.49 -15.11
CA PHE A 213 1.98 -10.97 -16.45
C PHE A 213 3.27 -10.33 -17.00
N SER A 214 4.05 -9.63 -16.16
CA SER A 214 5.30 -9.01 -16.59
C SER A 214 6.31 -10.06 -17.10
N PRO A 215 6.83 -9.94 -18.34
CA PRO A 215 7.87 -10.83 -18.84
C PRO A 215 9.26 -10.40 -18.35
N TRP A 216 9.49 -9.09 -18.23
CA TRP A 216 10.77 -8.52 -17.82
C TRP A 216 10.64 -7.58 -16.62
N TYR A 217 11.74 -7.43 -15.87
CA TYR A 217 11.76 -6.73 -14.59
C TYR A 217 11.32 -5.26 -14.65
N GLN A 218 11.68 -4.52 -15.71
CA GLN A 218 11.30 -3.11 -15.82
C GLN A 218 9.78 -2.91 -15.94
N LEU A 219 9.08 -3.79 -16.66
CA LEU A 219 7.61 -3.73 -16.75
C LEU A 219 6.97 -4.04 -15.39
N PHE A 220 7.55 -4.98 -14.65
CA PHE A 220 7.15 -5.26 -13.27
C PHE A 220 7.31 -4.01 -12.38
N LEU A 221 8.42 -3.28 -12.48
CA LEU A 221 8.62 -2.03 -11.73
C LEU A 221 7.58 -0.96 -12.09
N VAL A 222 7.23 -0.81 -13.37
CA VAL A 222 6.17 0.10 -13.81
C VAL A 222 4.82 -0.31 -13.22
N GLY A 223 4.50 -1.60 -13.23
CA GLY A 223 3.30 -2.13 -12.57
C GLY A 223 3.30 -1.84 -11.08
N ARG A 224 4.42 -2.08 -10.38
CA ARG A 224 4.59 -1.79 -8.95
C ARG A 224 4.39 -0.30 -8.63
N PHE A 225 4.94 0.58 -9.46
CA PHE A 225 4.73 2.03 -9.34
C PHE A 225 3.25 2.40 -9.52
N GLY A 226 2.61 1.90 -10.57
CA GLY A 226 1.18 2.13 -10.84
C GLY A 226 0.30 1.62 -9.69
N LEU A 227 0.62 0.45 -9.13
CA LEU A 227 -0.10 -0.16 -8.01
C LEU A 227 0.03 0.70 -6.74
N GLY A 228 1.23 1.24 -6.48
CA GLY A 228 1.45 2.19 -5.39
C GLY A 228 0.61 3.47 -5.55
N ALA A 229 0.59 4.05 -6.77
CA ALA A 229 -0.19 5.24 -7.06
C ALA A 229 -1.70 4.99 -6.91
N ALA A 230 -2.19 3.87 -7.43
CA ALA A 230 -3.56 3.43 -7.32
C ALA A 230 -3.97 3.13 -5.86
N SER A 231 -3.08 2.55 -5.06
CA SER A 231 -3.30 2.34 -3.62
C SER A 231 -3.63 3.66 -2.92
N SER A 232 -2.87 4.72 -3.19
CA SER A 232 -3.16 6.05 -2.64
C SER A 232 -4.49 6.60 -3.16
N ALA A 233 -4.76 6.43 -4.46
CA ALA A 233 -6.01 6.85 -5.10
C ALA A 233 -7.27 6.17 -4.55
N LEU A 234 -7.12 4.97 -3.99
CA LEU A 234 -8.20 4.25 -3.33
C LEU A 234 -8.32 4.62 -1.85
N PHE A 235 -7.19 4.64 -1.13
CA PHE A 235 -7.16 4.83 0.32
C PHE A 235 -7.68 6.21 0.74
N TYR A 236 -7.13 7.30 0.19
CA TYR A 236 -7.47 8.65 0.66
C TYR A 236 -8.92 9.04 0.35
N PRO A 237 -9.46 8.81 -0.87
CA PRO A 237 -10.86 9.11 -1.14
C PRO A 237 -11.84 8.23 -0.35
N ALA A 238 -11.52 6.95 -0.13
CA ALA A 238 -12.34 6.07 0.72
C ALA A 238 -12.37 6.53 2.18
N PHE A 239 -11.21 6.90 2.73
CA PHE A 239 -11.12 7.44 4.08
C PHE A 239 -11.90 8.76 4.22
N ALA A 240 -11.72 9.68 3.27
CA ALA A 240 -12.44 10.95 3.22
C ALA A 240 -13.96 10.71 3.10
N MET A 241 -14.38 9.72 2.31
CA MET A 241 -15.79 9.36 2.16
C MET A 241 -16.42 8.93 3.49
N ILE A 242 -15.75 8.09 4.28
CA ILE A 242 -16.23 7.71 5.63
C ILE A 242 -16.33 8.94 6.51
N VAL A 243 -15.25 9.71 6.59
CA VAL A 243 -15.12 10.87 7.47
C VAL A 243 -16.12 12.00 7.15
N GLU A 244 -16.45 12.18 5.87
CA GLU A 244 -17.39 13.19 5.40
C GLU A 244 -18.85 12.80 5.64
N ASN A 245 -19.17 11.50 5.67
CA ASN A 245 -20.54 11.00 5.79
C ASN A 245 -20.94 10.56 7.21
N VAL A 246 -19.98 10.36 8.11
CA VAL A 246 -20.22 9.88 9.48
C VAL A 246 -20.32 11.05 10.47
N CYS A 247 -21.24 10.93 11.43
CA CYS A 247 -21.39 11.88 12.53
C CYS A 247 -20.13 11.93 13.42
N LEU A 248 -19.83 13.10 14.00
CA LEU A 248 -18.64 13.33 14.83
C LEU A 248 -18.47 12.31 15.97
N ARG A 249 -19.57 11.80 16.54
CA ARG A 249 -19.55 10.80 17.63
C ARG A 249 -18.95 9.46 17.19
N HIS A 250 -19.22 9.01 15.96
CA HIS A 250 -18.79 7.70 15.45
C HIS A 250 -17.53 7.77 14.59
N ARG A 251 -17.15 8.98 14.16
CA ARG A 251 -16.03 9.23 13.25
C ARG A 251 -14.74 8.57 13.70
N SER A 252 -14.31 8.76 14.96
CA SER A 252 -13.03 8.23 15.44
C SER A 252 -12.98 6.69 15.39
N TRP A 253 -13.98 6.01 15.95
CA TRP A 253 -13.99 4.55 15.96
C TRP A 253 -14.16 3.95 14.55
N MET A 254 -14.96 4.57 13.67
CA MET A 254 -15.08 4.11 12.27
C MET A 254 -13.79 4.33 11.47
N SER A 255 -13.09 5.45 11.67
CA SER A 255 -11.75 5.66 11.10
C SER A 255 -10.78 4.58 11.59
N ILE A 256 -10.89 4.18 12.85
CA ILE A 256 -10.06 3.10 13.41
C ILE A 256 -10.38 1.75 12.78
N ALA A 257 -11.67 1.41 12.68
CA ALA A 257 -12.13 0.17 12.07
C ALA A 257 -11.77 0.12 10.58
N PHE A 258 -11.76 1.26 9.88
CA PHE A 258 -11.26 1.36 8.52
C PHE A 258 -9.77 1.01 8.44
N SER A 259 -8.92 1.62 9.28
CA SER A 259 -7.48 1.30 9.30
C SER A 259 -7.21 -0.16 9.67
N GLY A 260 -7.96 -0.71 10.63
CA GLY A 260 -7.86 -2.10 11.08
C GLY A 260 -8.25 -3.15 10.02
N SER A 261 -8.71 -2.73 8.85
CA SER A 261 -8.92 -3.64 7.72
C SER A 261 -7.65 -3.95 6.91
N TYR A 262 -6.61 -3.11 7.01
CA TYR A 262 -5.33 -3.37 6.33
C TYR A 262 -4.65 -4.67 6.82
N PRO A 263 -4.58 -4.96 8.14
CA PRO A 263 -4.05 -6.22 8.66
C PRO A 263 -4.84 -7.46 8.26
N ILE A 264 -6.16 -7.32 8.02
CA ILE A 264 -6.96 -8.42 7.48
C ILE A 264 -6.38 -8.84 6.11
N GLY A 265 -5.98 -7.87 5.30
CA GLY A 265 -5.24 -8.11 4.06
C GLY A 265 -3.91 -8.84 4.27
N LEU A 266 -3.14 -8.49 5.31
CA LEU A 266 -1.89 -9.20 5.65
C LEU A 266 -2.12 -10.68 5.99
N ILE A 267 -3.15 -10.97 6.80
CA ILE A 267 -3.49 -12.34 7.19
C ILE A 267 -3.92 -13.14 5.95
N MET A 268 -4.76 -12.55 5.09
CA MET A 268 -5.17 -13.16 3.82
C MET A 268 -3.99 -13.42 2.90
N LEU A 269 -3.06 -12.46 2.77
CA LEU A 269 -1.84 -12.61 1.99
C LEU A 269 -1.01 -13.81 2.47
N ALA A 270 -0.78 -13.91 3.78
CA ALA A 270 -0.02 -15.02 4.36
C ALA A 270 -0.66 -16.38 4.08
N ALA A 271 -2.00 -16.46 4.19
CA ALA A 271 -2.75 -17.67 3.89
C ALA A 271 -2.67 -18.05 2.41
N ILE A 272 -2.89 -17.09 1.49
CA ILE A 272 -2.83 -17.32 0.03
C ILE A 272 -1.43 -17.78 -0.37
N ALA A 273 -0.38 -17.08 0.10
CA ALA A 273 0.99 -17.39 -0.25
C ALA A 273 1.48 -18.73 0.33
N TYR A 274 0.87 -19.21 1.43
CA TYR A 274 1.13 -20.55 1.96
C TYR A 274 0.47 -21.65 1.12
N LEU A 275 -0.75 -21.40 0.61
CA LEU A 275 -1.49 -22.37 -0.20
C LEU A 275 -0.97 -22.50 -1.63
N VAL A 276 -0.48 -21.40 -2.22
CA VAL A 276 0.01 -21.35 -3.60
C VAL A 276 1.39 -20.70 -3.58
N PRO A 277 2.49 -21.48 -3.53
CA PRO A 277 3.83 -20.93 -3.32
C PRO A 277 4.39 -20.15 -4.52
N GLN A 278 3.89 -20.40 -5.74
CA GLN A 278 4.43 -19.78 -6.94
C GLN A 278 4.06 -18.29 -7.01
N TRP A 279 5.06 -17.43 -7.20
CA TRP A 279 4.90 -15.98 -7.01
C TRP A 279 3.91 -15.36 -8.00
N ARG A 280 3.85 -15.86 -9.25
CA ARG A 280 2.90 -15.39 -10.28
C ARG A 280 1.45 -15.78 -9.95
N TYR A 281 1.24 -17.00 -9.44
CA TYR A 281 -0.09 -17.43 -9.03
C TYR A 281 -0.56 -16.72 -7.77
N VAL A 282 0.34 -16.38 -6.83
CA VAL A 282 0.01 -15.48 -5.73
C VAL A 282 -0.46 -14.13 -6.27
N GLN A 283 0.30 -13.48 -7.15
CA GLN A 283 -0.10 -12.19 -7.75
C GLN A 283 -1.46 -12.26 -8.47
N LEU A 284 -1.74 -13.36 -9.17
CA LEU A 284 -3.04 -13.61 -9.80
C LEU A 284 -4.14 -13.75 -8.75
N ALA A 285 -3.92 -14.54 -7.70
CA ALA A 285 -4.86 -14.74 -6.60
C ALA A 285 -5.14 -13.44 -5.84
N LEU A 286 -4.17 -12.53 -5.74
CA LEU A 286 -4.35 -11.18 -5.19
C LEU A 286 -5.10 -10.25 -6.17
N THR A 287 -4.93 -10.43 -7.48
CA THR A 287 -5.61 -9.63 -8.50
C THR A 287 -7.10 -9.98 -8.61
N MET A 288 -7.49 -11.24 -8.39
CA MET A 288 -8.89 -11.67 -8.52
C MET A 288 -9.86 -10.89 -7.59
N PRO A 289 -9.60 -10.73 -6.28
CA PRO A 289 -10.42 -9.89 -5.41
C PRO A 289 -10.45 -8.41 -5.83
N ALA A 290 -9.45 -7.91 -6.56
CA ALA A 290 -9.45 -6.53 -7.04
C ALA A 290 -10.54 -6.25 -8.07
N LEU A 291 -11.07 -7.29 -8.75
CA LEU A 291 -12.22 -7.15 -9.65
C LEU A 291 -13.50 -6.73 -8.89
N LEU A 292 -13.58 -6.98 -7.58
CA LEU A 292 -14.67 -6.47 -6.74
C LEU A 292 -14.71 -4.92 -6.70
N LEU A 293 -13.61 -4.25 -7.06
CA LEU A 293 -13.58 -2.79 -7.14
C LEU A 293 -14.52 -2.23 -8.21
N PHE A 294 -14.82 -2.98 -9.29
CA PHE A 294 -15.83 -2.56 -10.27
C PHE A 294 -17.21 -2.41 -9.63
N PHE A 295 -17.61 -3.39 -8.82
CA PHE A 295 -18.87 -3.33 -8.08
C PHE A 295 -18.86 -2.21 -7.05
N ASN A 296 -17.73 -1.98 -6.36
CA ASN A 296 -17.60 -0.85 -5.43
C ASN A 296 -17.78 0.50 -6.14
N CYS A 297 -17.20 0.68 -7.32
CA CYS A 297 -17.35 1.91 -8.10
C CYS A 297 -18.79 2.15 -8.56
N TYR A 298 -19.51 1.08 -8.90
CA TYR A 298 -20.91 1.16 -9.29
C TYR A 298 -21.82 1.56 -8.10
N LEU A 299 -21.65 0.90 -6.96
CA LEU A 299 -22.49 1.08 -5.77
C LEU A 299 -22.21 2.38 -5.00
N MET A 300 -20.96 2.86 -5.03
CA MET A 300 -20.57 4.04 -4.26
C MET A 300 -21.18 5.31 -4.84
N ASN A 301 -21.80 6.13 -3.99
CA ASN A 301 -22.27 7.47 -4.36
C ASN A 301 -21.16 8.52 -4.12
N GLU A 302 -21.31 9.69 -4.74
CA GLU A 302 -20.41 10.81 -4.47
C GLU A 302 -20.67 11.40 -3.08
N SER A 303 -19.65 12.01 -2.46
CA SER A 303 -19.77 12.59 -1.12
C SER A 303 -20.81 13.71 -1.08
N PRO A 304 -21.86 13.60 -0.24
CA PRO A 304 -22.83 14.67 0.02
C PRO A 304 -22.17 15.98 0.46
N ARG A 305 -21.16 15.94 1.34
CA ARG A 305 -20.44 17.15 1.79
C ARG A 305 -19.72 17.83 0.64
N TRP A 306 -19.02 17.05 -0.19
CA TRP A 306 -18.34 17.59 -1.36
C TRP A 306 -19.33 18.18 -2.37
N LEU A 307 -20.48 17.53 -2.58
CA LEU A 307 -21.53 18.05 -3.45
C LEU A 307 -22.14 19.36 -2.92
N ILE A 308 -22.30 19.50 -1.60
CA ILE A 308 -22.74 20.75 -0.96
C ILE A 308 -21.74 21.88 -1.22
N THR A 309 -20.43 21.64 -1.08
CA THR A 309 -19.41 22.68 -1.36
C THR A 309 -19.35 23.07 -2.84
N LYS A 310 -19.73 22.15 -3.74
CA LYS A 310 -19.89 22.40 -5.18
C LYS A 310 -21.27 22.93 -5.58
N LYS A 311 -22.16 23.25 -4.63
CA LYS A 311 -23.53 23.74 -4.85
C LYS A 311 -24.42 22.80 -5.69
N ARG A 312 -24.14 21.49 -5.68
CA ARG A 312 -24.89 20.48 -6.44
C ARG A 312 -26.02 19.87 -5.59
N TYR A 313 -26.91 20.72 -5.08
CA TYR A 313 -27.91 20.35 -4.07
C TYR A 313 -28.89 19.26 -4.52
N ALA A 314 -29.30 19.24 -5.79
CA ALA A 314 -30.22 18.23 -6.30
C ALA A 314 -29.66 16.80 -6.20
N GLN A 315 -28.35 16.63 -6.40
CA GLN A 315 -27.70 15.32 -6.28
C GLN A 315 -27.62 14.86 -4.82
N VAL A 316 -27.35 15.80 -3.91
CA VAL A 316 -27.36 15.55 -2.45
C VAL A 316 -28.74 15.08 -2.01
N TYR A 317 -29.78 15.79 -2.46
CA TYR A 317 -31.17 15.47 -2.14
C TYR A 317 -31.51 14.04 -2.56
N ARG A 318 -31.13 13.65 -3.79
CA ARG A 318 -31.35 12.29 -4.29
C ARG A 318 -30.59 11.22 -3.49
N ILE A 319 -29.39 11.52 -3.01
CA ILE A 319 -28.60 10.57 -2.21
C ILE A 319 -29.22 10.39 -0.81
N LEU A 320 -29.63 11.49 -0.17
CA LEU A 320 -30.14 11.47 1.21
C LEU A 320 -31.58 10.99 1.31
N PHE A 321 -32.47 11.50 0.43
CA PHE A 321 -33.91 11.24 0.49
C PHE A 321 -34.36 10.14 -0.48
N LYS A 322 -33.50 9.70 -1.42
CA LYS A 322 -33.85 8.73 -2.48
C LYS A 322 -35.00 9.17 -3.39
N GLU A 323 -35.29 10.47 -3.43
CA GLU A 323 -36.31 11.10 -4.27
C GLU A 323 -35.69 12.20 -5.16
N GLU A 324 -36.40 12.60 -6.22
CA GLU A 324 -36.02 13.76 -7.00
C GLU A 324 -36.21 15.06 -6.20
N CYS A 325 -35.29 16.00 -6.37
CA CYS A 325 -35.34 17.29 -5.69
C CYS A 325 -36.54 18.10 -6.21
N HIS A 326 -37.47 18.41 -5.32
CA HIS A 326 -38.64 19.23 -5.62
C HIS A 326 -38.46 20.71 -5.21
N TYR A 327 -37.25 21.11 -4.79
CA TYR A 327 -36.94 22.50 -4.46
C TYR A 327 -36.38 23.28 -5.66
N GLU A 328 -36.85 24.52 -5.82
CA GLU A 328 -36.29 25.50 -6.75
C GLU A 328 -35.59 26.62 -5.97
N ILE A 329 -34.33 26.91 -6.33
CA ILE A 329 -33.49 27.86 -5.61
C ILE A 329 -33.88 29.28 -6.00
N GLN A 330 -34.38 30.05 -5.03
CA GLN A 330 -34.52 31.50 -5.21
C GLN A 330 -33.13 32.14 -5.16
N LYS A 331 -32.65 32.61 -6.32
CA LYS A 331 -31.47 33.48 -6.37
C LYS A 331 -31.86 34.81 -5.73
N ALA A 332 -31.10 35.26 -4.74
CA ALA A 332 -31.28 36.60 -4.19
C ALA A 332 -31.26 37.63 -5.33
N PRO A 333 -32.06 38.70 -5.26
CA PRO A 333 -32.03 39.75 -6.27
C PRO A 333 -30.61 40.30 -6.33
N ILE A 334 -29.96 40.13 -7.49
CA ILE A 334 -28.66 40.72 -7.75
C ILE A 334 -28.88 42.22 -7.72
N GLU A 335 -28.40 42.90 -6.68
CA GLU A 335 -28.26 44.35 -6.71
C GLU A 335 -27.39 44.68 -7.91
N ALA A 336 -28.02 45.22 -8.94
CA ALA A 336 -27.38 45.59 -10.19
C ALA A 336 -26.50 46.82 -9.94
N ASN A 337 -25.31 46.63 -9.37
CA ASN A 337 -24.25 47.64 -9.39
C ASN A 337 -22.87 46.97 -9.42
N THR A 338 -22.26 47.07 -10.61
CA THR A 338 -20.80 47.11 -10.84
C THR A 338 -19.97 45.82 -10.76
N ASP A 339 -20.39 44.71 -11.39
CA ASP A 339 -19.44 43.63 -11.72
C ASP A 339 -19.65 42.98 -13.11
N LYS A 340 -20.21 43.74 -14.07
CA LYS A 340 -20.30 43.31 -15.48
C LYS A 340 -18.95 43.27 -16.22
N LYS A 341 -17.81 43.38 -15.52
CA LYS A 341 -16.46 43.21 -16.10
C LYS A 341 -15.86 41.81 -15.91
N ALA A 342 -16.50 40.93 -15.13
CA ALA A 342 -15.96 39.60 -14.81
C ALA A 342 -16.44 38.47 -15.75
N GLU A 343 -17.51 38.66 -16.52
CA GLU A 343 -18.13 37.57 -17.32
C GLU A 343 -17.97 37.71 -18.84
N ALA A 344 -17.19 38.68 -19.32
CA ALA A 344 -16.96 38.88 -20.76
C ALA A 344 -15.47 39.08 -21.10
N GLN A 345 -14.62 38.12 -20.72
CA GLN A 345 -13.36 37.90 -21.42
C GLN A 345 -13.37 36.50 -22.05
N PRO A 346 -13.09 36.39 -23.36
CA PRO A 346 -13.12 35.13 -24.07
C PRO A 346 -12.02 34.21 -23.52
N GLU A 347 -12.24 32.89 -23.65
CA GLU A 347 -11.33 31.80 -23.30
C GLU A 347 -9.99 31.87 -24.09
N ALA A 348 -9.20 32.91 -23.88
CA ALA A 348 -7.86 33.04 -24.40
C ALA A 348 -6.90 32.26 -23.49
N ALA A 349 -6.63 31.01 -23.88
CA ALA A 349 -5.46 30.21 -23.51
C ALA A 349 -4.79 30.55 -22.16
N THR A 350 -5.53 30.45 -21.05
CA THR A 350 -4.89 30.47 -19.74
C THR A 350 -4.08 29.19 -19.61
N THR A 351 -2.76 29.31 -19.73
CA THR A 351 -1.80 28.22 -19.56
C THR A 351 -2.11 27.48 -18.27
N LEU A 352 -2.06 26.15 -18.31
CA LEU A 352 -2.33 25.24 -17.19
C LEU A 352 -1.64 25.70 -15.88
N TRP A 353 -0.47 26.34 -16.00
CA TRP A 353 0.29 27.02 -14.95
C TRP A 353 -0.45 28.13 -14.18
N VAL A 354 -1.23 28.99 -14.84
CA VAL A 354 -1.98 30.08 -14.16
C VAL A 354 -3.14 29.48 -13.34
N LYS A 355 -3.86 28.50 -13.91
CA LYS A 355 -4.92 27.75 -13.19
C LYS A 355 -4.37 26.95 -12.01
N LEU A 356 -3.14 26.43 -12.09
CA LEU A 356 -2.47 25.78 -10.97
C LEU A 356 -2.01 26.78 -9.90
N ARG A 357 -1.45 27.93 -10.31
CA ARG A 357 -0.93 28.96 -9.40
C ARG A 357 -2.03 29.61 -8.57
N GLU A 358 -3.18 29.92 -9.17
CA GLU A 358 -4.28 30.61 -8.49
C GLU A 358 -5.22 29.70 -7.69
N GLY A 359 -5.20 28.37 -7.94
CA GLY A 359 -5.99 27.38 -7.21
C GLY A 359 -5.18 26.67 -6.11
N PRO A 360 -4.63 25.47 -6.40
CA PRO A 360 -4.01 24.61 -5.37
C PRO A 360 -2.77 25.23 -4.71
N PHE A 361 -1.92 25.97 -5.43
CA PHE A 361 -0.71 26.54 -4.85
C PHE A 361 -0.98 27.72 -3.89
N LYS A 362 -1.97 28.56 -4.22
CA LYS A 362 -2.41 29.64 -3.32
C LYS A 362 -3.02 29.07 -2.04
N GLN A 363 -3.88 28.05 -2.15
CA GLN A 363 -4.43 27.34 -0.98
C GLN A 363 -3.34 26.66 -0.13
N PHE A 364 -2.33 26.07 -0.78
CA PHE A 364 -1.17 25.50 -0.07
C PHE A 364 -0.40 26.56 0.70
N HIS A 365 -0.16 27.72 0.09
CA HIS A 365 0.54 28.82 0.74
C HIS A 365 -0.26 29.41 1.91
N GLU A 366 -1.58 29.58 1.74
CA GLU A 366 -2.50 30.04 2.78
C GLU A 366 -2.59 29.06 3.96
N LEU A 367 -2.49 27.75 3.71
CA LEU A 367 -2.46 26.72 4.75
C LEU A 367 -1.26 26.90 5.70
N PHE A 368 -0.11 27.28 5.13
CA PHE A 368 1.07 27.69 5.90
C PHE A 368 1.04 29.18 6.27
N GLY A 369 -0.05 29.91 6.11
CA GLY A 369 -0.12 31.33 6.45
C GLY A 369 -0.04 31.60 7.96
N THR A 370 -0.73 30.80 8.76
CA THR A 370 -0.90 31.06 10.21
C THR A 370 0.04 30.21 11.07
N TRP A 371 0.79 30.84 12.00
CA TRP A 371 1.73 30.15 12.90
C TRP A 371 1.12 28.97 13.65
N LYS A 372 -0.12 29.11 14.15
CA LYS A 372 -0.84 28.03 14.86
C LYS A 372 -1.04 26.79 13.99
N VAL A 373 -1.42 26.98 12.72
CA VAL A 373 -1.65 25.90 11.75
C VAL A 373 -0.32 25.28 11.32
N ARG A 374 0.71 26.11 11.04
CA ARG A 374 2.07 25.62 10.75
C ARG A 374 2.59 24.69 11.85
N ARG A 375 2.48 25.11 13.11
CA ARG A 375 2.95 24.30 14.25
C ARG A 375 2.23 22.95 14.32
N LEU A 376 0.92 22.93 14.07
CA LEU A 376 0.14 21.69 14.05
C LEU A 376 0.58 20.77 12.90
N ILE A 377 0.78 21.33 11.70
CA ILE A 377 1.23 20.61 10.51
C ILE A 377 2.62 19.99 10.73
N PHE A 378 3.60 20.78 11.17
CA PHE A 378 4.95 20.28 11.45
C PHE A 378 4.94 19.18 12.51
N THR A 379 4.16 19.36 13.57
CA THR A 379 4.02 18.37 14.64
C THR A 379 3.44 17.06 14.10
N ALA A 380 2.38 17.13 13.30
CA ALA A 380 1.73 15.97 12.70
C ALA A 380 2.67 15.23 11.72
N TYR A 381 3.37 15.95 10.84
CA TYR A 381 4.32 15.34 9.90
C TYR A 381 5.53 14.73 10.60
N PHE A 382 6.07 15.39 11.63
CA PHE A 382 7.17 14.83 12.42
C PHE A 382 6.76 13.52 13.09
N MET A 383 5.58 13.50 13.72
CA MET A 383 5.04 12.27 14.34
C MET A 383 4.82 11.17 13.30
N PHE A 384 4.22 11.50 12.15
CA PHE A 384 4.01 10.54 11.07
C PHE A 384 5.34 9.97 10.54
N CYS A 385 6.37 10.80 10.41
CA CYS A 385 7.71 10.39 9.99
C CYS A 385 8.33 9.40 10.99
N VAL A 386 8.31 9.73 12.29
CA VAL A 386 8.84 8.86 13.35
C VAL A 386 8.11 7.52 13.35
N THR A 387 6.77 7.53 13.33
CA THR A 387 5.99 6.28 13.35
C THR A 387 6.22 5.45 12.09
N SER A 388 6.28 6.09 10.92
CA SER A 388 6.58 5.38 9.65
C SER A 388 7.97 4.73 9.70
N LEU A 389 8.98 5.44 10.21
CA LEU A 389 10.33 4.91 10.35
C LEU A 389 10.35 3.70 11.30
N SER A 390 9.70 3.79 12.46
CA SER A 390 9.60 2.68 13.41
C SER A 390 8.89 1.46 12.82
N TYR A 391 7.82 1.67 12.06
CA TYR A 391 7.10 0.60 11.36
C TYR A 391 7.99 -0.10 10.33
N TYR A 392 8.56 0.65 9.37
CA TYR A 392 9.36 0.05 8.30
C TYR A 392 10.66 -0.58 8.81
N VAL A 393 11.32 0.00 9.82
CA VAL A 393 12.50 -0.62 10.44
C VAL A 393 12.15 -1.99 11.02
N THR A 394 11.02 -2.11 11.70
CA THR A 394 10.63 -3.40 12.30
C THR A 394 10.17 -4.40 11.24
N ALA A 395 9.43 -3.94 10.23
CA ALA A 395 9.00 -4.75 9.09
C ALA A 395 10.18 -5.24 8.22
N LEU A 396 11.24 -4.44 8.07
CA LEU A 396 12.45 -4.85 7.32
C LEU A 396 13.32 -5.82 8.12
N ASN A 397 13.35 -5.69 9.45
CA ASN A 397 14.07 -6.62 10.32
C ASN A 397 13.43 -8.01 10.37
N ALA A 398 12.22 -8.17 9.83
CA ALA A 398 11.55 -9.45 9.61
C ALA A 398 12.42 -10.48 8.88
N ALA A 399 13.18 -10.03 7.88
CA ALA A 399 14.00 -10.89 7.03
C ALA A 399 15.13 -11.61 7.80
N ASN A 400 15.49 -11.09 8.98
CA ASN A 400 16.53 -11.67 9.84
C ASN A 400 15.99 -12.74 10.80
N MET A 401 14.69 -13.04 10.77
CA MET A 401 14.10 -14.07 11.62
C MET A 401 14.22 -15.45 10.99
N SER A 402 14.67 -16.45 11.76
CA SER A 402 14.70 -17.87 11.38
C SER A 402 13.32 -18.55 11.35
N VAL A 403 12.25 -17.77 11.14
CA VAL A 403 10.86 -18.26 11.07
C VAL A 403 10.41 -18.25 9.62
N SER A 404 9.57 -19.21 9.23
CA SER A 404 8.96 -19.17 7.90
C SER A 404 8.31 -17.79 7.66
N ARG A 405 8.60 -17.22 6.48
CA ARG A 405 8.11 -15.90 6.05
C ARG A 405 6.58 -15.76 6.15
N PHE A 406 5.86 -16.85 5.87
CA PHE A 406 4.39 -16.89 5.92
C PHE A 406 3.87 -16.71 7.35
N ILE A 407 4.45 -17.43 8.31
CA ILE A 407 4.09 -17.31 9.73
C ILE A 407 4.41 -15.91 10.24
N TYR A 408 5.54 -15.31 9.84
CA TYR A 408 5.88 -13.95 10.23
C TYR A 408 4.79 -12.96 9.79
N VAL A 409 4.46 -12.91 8.50
CA VAL A 409 3.46 -11.97 7.96
C VAL A 409 2.08 -12.22 8.57
N GLY A 410 1.69 -13.47 8.76
CA GLY A 410 0.43 -13.83 9.40
C GLY A 410 0.36 -13.39 10.87
N ILE A 411 1.43 -13.61 11.65
CA ILE A 411 1.50 -13.17 13.04
C ILE A 411 1.50 -11.65 13.14
N THR A 412 2.23 -10.94 12.27
CA THR A 412 2.20 -9.47 12.21
C THR A 412 0.76 -9.00 12.03
N GLY A 413 0.04 -9.48 11.01
CA GLY A 413 -1.37 -9.10 10.81
C GLY A 413 -2.29 -9.42 12.00
N ILE A 414 -2.04 -10.51 12.73
CA ILE A 414 -2.81 -10.88 13.94
C ILE A 414 -2.50 -9.94 15.11
N VAL A 415 -1.25 -9.52 15.27
CA VAL A 415 -0.79 -8.61 16.34
C VAL A 415 -1.22 -7.17 16.07
N ASP A 416 -1.28 -6.81 14.81
CA ASP A 416 -1.72 -5.51 14.33
C ASP A 416 -3.20 -5.27 14.71
N LEU A 417 -4.10 -6.23 14.51
CA LEU A 417 -5.54 -6.11 14.85
C LEU A 417 -5.85 -5.61 16.28
N PRO A 418 -5.34 -6.22 17.38
CA PRO A 418 -5.55 -5.73 18.73
C PRO A 418 -4.79 -4.41 18.99
N SER A 419 -3.70 -4.15 18.27
CA SER A 419 -2.98 -2.87 18.35
C SER A 419 -3.85 -1.70 17.88
N TYR A 420 -4.76 -1.92 16.94
CA TYR A 420 -5.74 -0.92 16.51
C TYR A 420 -6.82 -0.63 17.58
N LEU A 421 -7.14 -1.61 18.43
CA LEU A 421 -8.18 -1.48 19.47
C LEU A 421 -7.66 -0.79 20.74
N LEU A 422 -6.40 -1.04 21.10
CA LEU A 422 -5.81 -0.52 22.34
C LEU A 422 -5.84 1.03 22.44
N PRO A 423 -5.45 1.80 21.41
CA PRO A 423 -5.54 3.26 21.43
C PRO A 423 -6.96 3.77 21.64
N VAL A 424 -7.99 3.08 21.12
CA VAL A 424 -9.40 3.48 21.29
C VAL A 424 -9.79 3.47 22.77
N ILE A 425 -9.39 2.39 23.45
CA ILE A 425 -9.66 2.20 24.87
C ILE A 425 -8.89 3.25 25.66
N MET A 426 -7.59 3.40 25.41
CA MET A 426 -6.74 4.38 26.12
C MET A 426 -7.22 5.82 25.91
N LEU A 427 -7.58 6.19 24.67
CA LEU A 427 -8.11 7.52 24.33
C LEU A 427 -9.35 7.88 25.14
N ARG A 428 -10.21 6.90 25.41
CA ARG A 428 -11.43 7.10 26.22
C ARG A 428 -11.13 7.41 27.68
N PHE A 429 -10.01 6.93 28.22
CA PHE A 429 -9.66 7.06 29.64
C PHE A 429 -8.67 8.19 29.95
N THR A 430 -7.61 8.36 29.15
CA THR A 430 -6.48 9.25 29.49
C THR A 430 -6.32 10.43 28.54
N GLY A 431 -7.16 10.52 27.51
CA GLY A 431 -7.10 11.57 26.49
C GLY A 431 -5.96 11.38 25.46
N ARG A 432 -5.97 12.21 24.42
CA ARG A 432 -5.09 12.06 23.23
C ARG A 432 -3.61 12.23 23.57
N ARG A 433 -3.23 13.33 24.24
CA ARG A 433 -1.81 13.66 24.48
C ARG A 433 -1.09 12.60 25.32
N THR A 434 -1.70 12.19 26.43
CA THR A 434 -1.11 11.22 27.36
C THR A 434 -0.97 9.86 26.69
N THR A 435 -2.03 9.39 26.03
CA THR A 435 -2.00 8.12 25.27
C THR A 435 -0.85 8.09 24.26
N THR A 436 -0.69 9.17 23.49
CA THR A 436 0.39 9.23 22.51
C THR A 436 1.78 9.22 23.15
N MET A 437 2.01 10.04 24.18
CA MET A 437 3.32 10.10 24.84
C MET A 437 3.71 8.74 25.43
N SER A 438 2.76 8.05 26.08
CA SER A 438 2.98 6.72 26.65
C SER A 438 3.33 5.68 25.58
N LEU A 439 2.62 5.65 24.45
CA LEU A 439 2.89 4.70 23.36
C LEU A 439 4.24 4.95 22.67
N PHE A 440 4.63 6.22 22.47
CA PHE A 440 5.95 6.59 21.96
C PHE A 440 7.08 6.16 22.90
N MET A 441 6.95 6.45 24.20
CA MET A 441 7.92 6.01 25.20
C MET A 441 8.05 4.49 25.24
N LEU A 442 6.93 3.77 25.25
CA LEU A 442 6.90 2.32 25.32
C LEU A 442 7.56 1.66 24.10
N THR A 443 7.34 2.21 22.90
CA THR A 443 8.01 1.73 21.68
C THR A 443 9.50 2.05 21.68
N GLY A 444 9.89 3.24 22.16
CA GLY A 444 11.30 3.58 22.33
C GLY A 444 12.03 2.61 23.27
N VAL A 445 11.42 2.30 24.42
CA VAL A 445 11.96 1.31 25.37
C VAL A 445 12.02 -0.08 24.73
N ALA A 446 10.99 -0.49 23.99
CA ALA A 446 10.96 -1.79 23.32
C ALA A 446 12.07 -1.92 22.27
N LEU A 447 12.29 -0.89 21.45
CA LEU A 447 13.37 -0.85 20.45
C LEU A 447 14.76 -0.86 21.11
N LEU A 448 14.95 -0.18 22.25
CA LEU A 448 16.20 -0.26 23.01
C LEU A 448 16.44 -1.65 23.59
N MET A 449 15.38 -2.34 24.06
CA MET A 449 15.51 -3.71 24.54
C MET A 449 15.97 -4.68 23.44
N VAL A 450 15.65 -4.43 22.16
CA VAL A 450 16.13 -5.27 21.05
C VAL A 450 17.66 -5.27 20.98
N LEU A 451 18.32 -4.16 21.32
CA LEU A 451 19.79 -4.07 21.37
C LEU A 451 20.40 -4.90 22.51
N ALA A 452 19.63 -5.15 23.58
CA ALA A 452 20.09 -5.93 24.73
C ALA A 452 20.05 -7.45 24.48
N VAL A 453 19.47 -7.91 23.36
CA VAL A 453 19.46 -9.34 23.05
C VAL A 453 20.76 -9.74 22.35
N PRO A 454 21.57 -10.65 22.93
CA PRO A 454 22.83 -11.06 22.32
C PRO A 454 22.58 -11.77 20.99
N ILE A 455 23.40 -11.44 19.99
CA ILE A 455 23.44 -12.08 18.68
C ILE A 455 24.02 -13.49 18.87
N GLY A 456 23.18 -14.42 19.29
CA GLY A 456 23.57 -15.81 19.51
C GLY A 456 23.86 -16.49 18.18
N ARG A 457 25.13 -16.83 17.95
CA ARG A 457 25.65 -17.66 16.83
C ARG A 457 25.13 -19.11 16.79
N ASN A 458 24.09 -19.44 17.57
CA ASN A 458 23.51 -20.78 17.69
C ASN A 458 22.07 -20.78 17.20
N LYS A 459 21.80 -21.62 16.19
CA LYS A 459 20.52 -21.81 15.48
C LYS A 459 19.32 -22.24 16.37
N HIS A 460 19.44 -22.23 17.70
CA HIS A 460 18.45 -22.78 18.64
C HIS A 460 17.95 -21.86 19.77
N LEU A 461 18.12 -20.53 19.70
CA LEU A 461 17.40 -19.61 20.60
C LEU A 461 16.51 -18.59 19.84
N PRO A 462 15.35 -19.03 19.28
CA PRO A 462 14.46 -18.11 18.58
C PRO A 462 13.52 -17.32 19.51
N ASN A 463 13.14 -17.87 20.67
CA ASN A 463 11.86 -17.52 21.31
C ASN A 463 11.81 -16.14 22.02
N LYS A 464 12.92 -15.65 22.60
CA LYS A 464 12.96 -14.33 23.25
C LYS A 464 12.97 -13.17 22.24
N ASN A 465 13.69 -13.32 21.13
CA ASN A 465 13.72 -12.33 20.04
C ASN A 465 12.34 -12.12 19.40
N LYS A 466 11.56 -13.21 19.21
CA LYS A 466 10.23 -13.10 18.60
C LYS A 466 9.26 -12.29 19.44
N LYS A 467 9.20 -12.57 20.76
CA LYS A 467 8.27 -11.88 21.66
C LYS A 467 8.58 -10.39 21.75
N LEU A 468 9.85 -10.02 21.79
CA LEU A 468 10.26 -8.63 21.92
C LEU A 468 10.01 -7.80 20.67
N GLN A 469 10.28 -8.36 19.48
CA GLN A 469 9.97 -7.69 18.21
C GLN A 469 8.46 -7.62 17.95
N LEU A 470 7.69 -8.66 18.29
CA LEU A 470 6.22 -8.60 18.26
C LEU A 470 5.68 -7.46 19.14
N SER A 471 6.25 -7.30 20.34
CA SER A 471 5.89 -6.19 21.22
C SER A 471 6.26 -4.83 20.58
N CYS A 472 7.42 -4.71 19.93
CA CYS A 472 7.79 -3.48 19.21
C CYS A 472 6.82 -3.16 18.08
N LEU A 473 6.45 -4.15 17.26
CA LEU A 473 5.45 -4.04 16.21
C LEU A 473 4.10 -3.59 16.77
N PHE A 474 3.61 -4.29 17.79
CA PHE A 474 2.36 -3.98 18.47
C PHE A 474 2.31 -2.52 18.95
N PHE A 475 3.38 -2.03 19.57
CA PHE A 475 3.41 -0.67 20.08
C PHE A 475 3.62 0.38 18.97
N ALA A 476 4.42 0.08 17.94
CA ALA A 476 4.61 0.98 16.79
C ALA A 476 3.31 1.16 15.99
N GLU A 477 2.57 0.07 15.77
CA GLU A 477 1.26 0.12 15.11
C GLU A 477 0.22 0.87 15.94
N SER A 478 0.16 0.63 17.25
CA SER A 478 -0.71 1.36 18.18
C SER A 478 -0.52 2.88 18.11
N GLN A 479 0.66 3.38 17.70
CA GLN A 479 0.91 4.81 17.51
C GLN A 479 0.35 5.40 16.22
N THR A 480 0.41 4.67 15.10
CA THR A 480 -0.07 5.16 13.78
C THR A 480 -1.53 5.65 13.86
N MET A 481 -2.29 5.07 14.78
CA MET A 481 -3.72 5.29 14.97
C MET A 481 -4.12 6.58 15.67
N LEU A 482 -3.20 7.22 16.38
CA LEU A 482 -3.51 8.48 17.06
C LEU A 482 -3.57 9.68 16.10
N TYR A 483 -3.22 9.47 14.83
CA TYR A 483 -3.02 10.52 13.83
C TYR A 483 -3.70 10.30 12.47
N GLY A 484 -4.40 9.17 12.29
CA GLY A 484 -5.27 8.91 11.14
C GLY A 484 -6.56 9.71 11.18
#